data_AF-A0A022QNB2-F1
#
_entry.id   AF-A0A022QNB2-F1
#
_cell.length_a   1.000
_cell.length_b   1.000
_cell.length_c   1.000
_cell.angle_alpha   90.00
_cell.angle_beta   90.00
_cell.angle_gamma   90.00
#
_symmetry.space_group_name_H-M   'P 1'
#
loop_
_entity.id
_entity.type
_entity.pdbx_description
1 polymer ?
#
loop_
_entity_poly.entity_id
_entity_poly.type
_entity_poly.pdbx_seq_one_letter_code
_entity_poly.pdbx_strand_id
1 'polypeptide(L)'
;SLQFYVCYYGWGDYKRRASNCKSSDVFNTFSFIIAAIPYSWRLLQCLRRLYDEKDAMQGYNGLKYFSTIVAVSTRTAYTLNNGIGWKIVAWIASIIAAVTSTYWDIVIDWGLLQRNSKNKWLRDKLLISNKSVYYGAIVLNVLLRLAWMQTVMNITIFSLHRQTMVALVASLEIIRRGVWNFFRLENEHLNNVGKYRAFKSVPLPFNYDEDGDKDE
;
A
#
# COMPACT_ATOMS: atom_id res chain seq x y z
N SER A 1 -0.98 -9.80 20.92
CA SER A 1 -0.82 -8.42 20.40
C SER A 1 -0.32 -7.51 21.50
N LEU A 2 0.59 -6.59 21.22
CA LEU A 2 1.17 -5.66 22.20
C LEU A 2 0.09 -4.87 22.96
N GLN A 3 -0.99 -4.50 22.28
CA GLN A 3 -2.20 -3.93 22.88
C GLN A 3 -2.77 -4.77 24.03
N PHE A 4 -2.91 -6.10 23.83
CA PHE A 4 -3.41 -7.01 24.87
C PHE A 4 -2.46 -7.07 26.06
N TYR A 5 -1.15 -7.05 25.84
CA TYR A 5 -0.16 -6.97 26.92
C TYR A 5 -0.31 -5.67 27.72
N VAL A 6 -0.43 -4.53 27.02
CA VAL A 6 -0.65 -3.22 27.66
C VAL A 6 -1.93 -3.21 28.49
N CYS A 7 -3.04 -3.75 27.97
CA CYS A 7 -4.29 -3.83 28.72
C CYS A 7 -4.20 -4.80 29.91
N TYR A 8 -3.67 -6.01 29.69
CA TYR A 8 -3.64 -7.08 30.69
C TYR A 8 -2.75 -6.72 31.89
N TYR A 9 -1.60 -6.08 31.64
CA TYR A 9 -0.69 -5.63 32.69
C TYR A 9 -1.05 -4.24 33.24
N GLY A 10 -1.52 -3.33 32.38
CA GLY A 10 -1.86 -1.96 32.78
C GLY A 10 -3.13 -1.85 33.61
N TRP A 11 -4.16 -2.66 33.34
CA TRP A 11 -5.42 -2.64 34.08
C TRP A 11 -5.43 -3.54 35.33
N GLY A 12 -4.33 -4.26 35.58
CA GLY A 12 -4.22 -5.19 36.72
C GLY A 12 -5.02 -6.49 36.56
N ASP A 13 -5.51 -6.80 35.35
CA ASP A 13 -6.25 -8.02 35.02
C ASP A 13 -5.44 -9.30 35.34
N TYR A 14 -4.10 -9.21 35.29
CA TYR A 14 -3.21 -10.30 35.73
C TYR A 14 -3.41 -10.71 37.19
N LYS A 15 -3.79 -9.78 38.08
CA LYS A 15 -4.04 -10.08 39.51
C LYS A 15 -5.36 -10.82 39.72
N ARG A 16 -6.35 -10.60 38.85
CA ARG A 16 -7.69 -11.17 38.95
C ARG A 16 -7.87 -12.45 38.12
N ARG A 17 -6.84 -12.90 37.37
CA ARG A 17 -6.92 -13.98 36.37
C ARG A 17 -8.13 -13.85 35.43
N ALA A 18 -8.60 -12.63 35.20
CA ALA A 18 -9.68 -12.32 34.28
C ALA A 18 -9.09 -11.80 32.97
N SER A 19 -9.72 -12.12 31.84
CA SER A 19 -9.32 -11.59 30.52
C SER A 19 -10.40 -10.69 29.95
N ASN A 20 -10.76 -9.63 30.68
CA ASN A 20 -11.84 -8.71 30.28
C ASN A 20 -11.40 -7.74 29.19
N CYS A 21 -10.09 -7.61 28.92
CA CYS A 21 -9.55 -6.76 27.88
C CYS A 21 -10.23 -6.91 26.51
N LYS A 22 -10.56 -8.13 26.05
CA LYS A 22 -11.21 -8.30 24.74
C LYS A 22 -12.68 -7.89 24.71
N SER A 23 -13.31 -7.81 25.87
CA SER A 23 -14.74 -7.47 26.04
C SER A 23 -14.95 -5.98 26.36
N SER A 24 -13.87 -5.23 26.58
CA SER A 24 -13.92 -3.79 26.87
C SER A 24 -13.97 -2.97 25.58
N ASP A 25 -14.96 -2.09 25.46
CA ASP A 25 -15.08 -1.15 24.34
C ASP A 25 -13.89 -0.19 24.25
N VAL A 26 -13.28 0.14 25.39
CA VAL A 26 -12.08 0.98 25.46
C VAL A 26 -10.90 0.31 24.78
N PHE A 27 -10.70 -0.99 25.02
CA PHE A 27 -9.64 -1.77 24.39
C PHE A 27 -9.84 -1.90 22.88
N ASN A 28 -11.08 -2.14 22.44
CA ASN A 28 -11.41 -2.18 21.01
C ASN A 28 -11.14 -0.83 20.36
N THR A 29 -11.63 0.26 20.94
CA THR A 29 -11.40 1.64 20.46
C THR A 29 -9.93 1.99 20.35
N PHE A 30 -9.13 1.69 21.38
CA PHE A 30 -7.69 1.96 21.39
C PHE A 30 -6.93 1.13 20.35
N SER A 31 -7.35 -0.11 20.14
CA SER A 31 -6.78 -0.98 19.10
C SER A 31 -7.00 -0.42 17.69
N PHE A 32 -8.15 0.23 17.45
CA PHE A 32 -8.43 0.94 16.20
C PHE A 32 -7.58 2.20 16.01
N ILE A 33 -7.43 3.03 17.06
CA ILE A 33 -6.61 4.24 17.00
C ILE A 33 -5.19 3.90 16.58
N ILE A 34 -4.59 2.89 17.23
CA ILE A 34 -3.24 2.43 16.89
C ILE A 34 -3.14 1.97 15.42
N ALA A 35 -4.16 1.30 14.89
CA ALA A 35 -4.18 0.87 13.50
C ALA A 35 -4.34 2.03 12.50
N ALA A 36 -4.99 3.14 12.91
CA ALA A 36 -5.23 4.31 12.06
C ALA A 36 -4.02 5.27 11.97
N ILE A 37 -3.21 5.38 13.04
CA ILE A 37 -2.03 6.26 13.11
C ILE A 37 -1.12 6.21 11.87
N PRO A 38 -0.67 5.04 11.37
CA PRO A 38 0.25 5.00 10.22
C PRO A 38 -0.37 5.57 8.94
N TYR A 39 -1.68 5.39 8.75
CA TYR A 39 -2.39 5.95 7.60
C TYR A 39 -2.57 7.46 7.73
N SER A 40 -2.89 7.96 8.93
CA SER A 40 -3.00 9.39 9.22
C SER A 40 -1.67 10.12 9.00
N TRP A 41 -0.56 9.52 9.45
CA TRP A 41 0.78 10.08 9.24
C TRP A 41 1.10 10.21 7.75
N ARG A 42 0.79 9.17 6.95
CA ARG A 42 0.96 9.23 5.49
C ARG A 42 0.06 10.26 4.82
N LEU A 43 -1.18 10.40 5.27
CA LEU A 43 -2.08 11.43 4.76
C LEU A 43 -1.50 12.84 5.00
N LEU A 44 -1.05 13.13 6.22
CA LEU A 44 -0.44 14.42 6.56
C LEU A 44 0.82 14.71 5.75
N GLN A 45 1.66 13.70 5.51
CA GLN A 45 2.83 13.83 4.63
C GLN A 45 2.43 14.17 3.20
N CYS A 46 1.39 13.53 2.66
CA CYS A 46 0.90 13.80 1.31
C CYS A 46 0.30 15.21 1.20
N LEU A 47 -0.47 15.65 2.21
CA LEU A 47 -1.03 17.00 2.26
C LEU A 47 0.06 18.06 2.34
N ARG A 48 1.09 17.83 3.16
CA ARG A 48 2.25 18.73 3.24
C ARG A 48 2.97 18.84 1.90
N ARG A 49 3.24 17.71 1.24
CA ARG A 49 3.86 17.73 -0.11
C ARG A 49 2.98 18.37 -1.17
N LEU A 50 1.66 18.19 -1.10
CA LEU A 50 0.74 18.88 -1.99
C LEU A 50 0.82 20.40 -1.81
N TYR A 51 0.96 20.87 -0.57
CA TYR A 51 1.11 22.30 -0.27
C TYR A 51 2.47 22.83 -0.73
N ASP A 52 3.56 22.11 -0.39
CA ASP A 52 4.94 22.55 -0.65
C ASP A 52 5.32 22.44 -2.13
N GLU A 53 5.00 21.32 -2.80
CA GLU A 53 5.42 21.01 -4.18
C GLU A 53 4.34 21.37 -5.23
N LYS A 54 3.10 21.68 -4.80
CA LYS A 54 1.93 21.92 -5.65
C LYS A 54 1.63 20.80 -6.67
N ASP A 55 2.18 19.62 -6.43
CA ASP A 55 1.99 18.46 -7.30
C ASP A 55 0.68 17.73 -6.97
N ALA A 56 -0.29 17.82 -7.90
CA ALA A 56 -1.59 17.17 -7.79
C ALA A 56 -1.48 15.65 -7.58
N MET A 57 -0.39 15.02 -8.03
CA MET A 57 -0.14 13.60 -7.83
C MET A 57 -0.04 13.23 -6.34
N GLN A 58 0.51 14.12 -5.51
CA GLN A 58 0.58 13.91 -4.06
C GLN A 58 -0.81 14.00 -3.42
N GLY A 59 -1.70 14.83 -3.97
CA GLY A 59 -3.10 14.92 -3.55
C GLY A 59 -3.87 13.62 -3.80
N TYR A 60 -3.71 13.01 -4.97
CA TYR A 60 -4.32 11.70 -5.27
C TYR A 60 -3.80 10.59 -4.35
N ASN A 61 -2.50 10.62 -4.01
CA ASN A 61 -1.92 9.71 -3.02
C ASN A 61 -2.54 9.92 -1.63
N GLY A 62 -2.76 11.18 -1.24
CA GLY A 62 -3.49 11.53 -0.02
C GLY A 62 -4.91 10.94 0.00
N LEU A 63 -5.65 11.07 -1.10
CA LEU A 63 -7.01 10.54 -1.23
C LEU A 63 -7.05 9.01 -1.06
N LYS A 64 -6.05 8.29 -1.58
CA LYS A 64 -5.88 6.84 -1.33
C LYS A 64 -5.80 6.53 0.17
N TYR A 65 -4.95 7.23 0.93
CA TYR A 65 -4.84 7.00 2.38
C TYR A 65 -6.10 7.40 3.13
N PHE A 66 -6.75 8.49 2.72
CA PHE A 66 -8.03 8.92 3.29
C PHE A 66 -9.11 7.85 3.09
N SER A 67 -9.24 7.29 1.88
CA SER A 67 -10.21 6.21 1.61
C SER A 67 -9.99 4.98 2.51
N THR A 68 -8.72 4.67 2.84
CA THR A 68 -8.38 3.58 3.75
C THR A 68 -8.79 3.89 5.19
N ILE A 69 -8.61 5.13 5.64
CA ILE A 69 -9.06 5.58 6.97
C ILE A 69 -10.59 5.47 7.06
N VAL A 70 -11.32 5.92 6.04
CA VAL A 70 -12.79 5.82 5.99
C VAL A 70 -13.25 4.35 6.04
N ALA A 71 -12.60 3.46 5.29
CA ALA A 71 -12.92 2.03 5.33
C ALA A 71 -12.72 1.41 6.73
N VAL A 72 -11.64 1.79 7.42
CA VAL A 72 -11.37 1.31 8.78
C VAL A 72 -12.37 1.90 9.78
N SER A 73 -12.67 3.20 9.70
CA SER A 73 -13.62 3.87 10.61
C SER A 73 -15.05 3.34 10.47
N THR A 74 -15.52 3.13 9.24
CA THR A 74 -16.86 2.60 8.97
C THR A 74 -17.02 1.15 9.44
N ARG A 75 -15.94 0.36 9.37
CA ARG A 75 -15.89 -0.97 10.00
C ARG A 75 -16.02 -0.88 11.52
N THR A 76 -15.32 0.04 12.17
CA THR A 76 -15.43 0.23 13.62
C THR A 76 -16.87 0.59 14.01
N ALA A 77 -17.49 1.50 13.27
CA ALA A 77 -18.89 1.87 13.47
C ALA A 77 -19.84 0.66 13.30
N TYR A 78 -19.58 -0.21 12.31
CA TYR A 78 -20.32 -1.45 12.15
C TYR A 78 -20.16 -2.39 13.35
N THR A 79 -18.95 -2.57 13.89
CA THR A 79 -18.75 -3.42 15.07
C THR A 79 -19.42 -2.92 16.34
N LEU A 80 -19.62 -1.60 16.46
CA LEU A 80 -20.27 -0.99 17.63
C LEU A 80 -21.79 -0.99 17.54
N ASN A 81 -22.33 -0.68 16.35
CA ASN A 81 -23.77 -0.43 16.18
C ASN A 81 -24.51 -1.58 15.47
N ASN A 82 -23.79 -2.62 15.00
CA ASN A 82 -24.30 -3.84 14.35
C ASN A 82 -25.42 -3.67 13.29
N GLY A 83 -25.60 -2.45 12.77
CA GLY A 83 -26.65 -2.13 11.81
C GLY A 83 -26.29 -2.57 10.39
N ILE A 84 -27.29 -3.06 9.65
CA ILE A 84 -27.17 -3.43 8.22
C ILE A 84 -26.66 -2.26 7.36
N GLY A 85 -27.11 -1.02 7.65
CA GLY A 85 -26.63 0.17 6.93
C GLY A 85 -25.11 0.37 7.07
N TRP A 86 -24.60 0.27 8.31
CA TRP A 86 -23.15 0.36 8.57
C TRP A 86 -22.36 -0.77 7.91
N LYS A 87 -22.94 -1.98 7.83
CA LYS A 87 -22.33 -3.10 7.10
C LYS A 87 -22.16 -2.77 5.62
N ILE A 88 -23.21 -2.26 4.95
CA ILE A 88 -23.16 -1.91 3.53
C ILE A 88 -22.12 -0.80 3.29
N VAL A 89 -22.13 0.24 4.12
CA VAL A 89 -21.18 1.35 4.02
C VAL A 89 -19.73 0.87 4.21
N ALA A 90 -19.47 0.01 5.20
CA ALA A 90 -18.15 -0.56 5.43
C ALA A 90 -17.67 -1.42 4.25
N TRP A 91 -18.57 -2.18 3.63
CA TRP A 91 -18.28 -2.95 2.41
C TRP A 91 -17.89 -2.04 1.24
N ILE A 92 -18.71 -1.05 0.93
CA ILE A 92 -18.45 -0.11 -0.17
C ILE A 92 -17.13 0.64 0.05
N ALA A 93 -16.92 1.18 1.25
CA ALA A 93 -15.69 1.90 1.59
C ALA A 93 -14.45 0.99 1.48
N SER A 94 -14.55 -0.27 1.91
CA SER A 94 -13.45 -1.24 1.81
C SER A 94 -13.13 -1.61 0.36
N ILE A 95 -14.15 -1.76 -0.50
CA ILE A 95 -13.97 -2.01 -1.93
C ILE A 95 -13.24 -0.83 -2.57
N ILE A 96 -13.71 0.40 -2.33
CA ILE A 96 -13.11 1.62 -2.90
C ILE A 96 -11.64 1.73 -2.45
N ALA A 97 -11.35 1.53 -1.17
CA ALA A 97 -9.98 1.58 -0.64
C ALA A 97 -9.08 0.48 -1.25
N ALA A 98 -9.62 -0.72 -1.45
CA ALA A 98 -8.89 -1.83 -2.08
C ALA A 98 -8.58 -1.54 -3.55
N VAL A 99 -9.55 -1.08 -4.33
CA VAL A 99 -9.41 -0.77 -5.76
C VAL A 99 -8.43 0.37 -5.99
N THR A 100 -8.63 1.50 -5.32
CA THR A 100 -7.75 2.69 -5.44
C THR A 100 -6.31 2.36 -5.06
N SER A 101 -6.11 1.56 -4.01
CA SER A 101 -4.76 1.15 -3.61
C SER A 101 -4.12 0.19 -4.60
N THR A 102 -4.88 -0.78 -5.12
CA THR A 102 -4.39 -1.75 -6.10
C THR A 102 -4.01 -1.06 -7.41
N TYR A 103 -4.84 -0.12 -7.86
CA TYR A 103 -4.53 0.73 -9.02
C TYR A 103 -3.22 1.49 -8.79
N TRP A 104 -3.07 2.11 -7.63
CA TRP A 104 -1.87 2.87 -7.31
C TRP A 104 -0.61 2.01 -7.31
N ASP A 105 -0.66 0.86 -6.65
CA ASP A 105 0.50 -0.03 -6.51
C ASP A 105 0.96 -0.53 -7.90
N ILE A 106 0.03 -0.90 -8.79
CA ILE A 106 0.35 -1.46 -10.11
C ILE A 106 0.71 -0.37 -11.14
N VAL A 107 -0.11 0.68 -11.22
CA VAL A 107 -0.03 1.67 -12.31
C VAL A 107 0.94 2.79 -11.96
N ILE A 108 0.89 3.31 -10.73
CA ILE A 108 1.70 4.46 -10.32
C ILE A 108 3.06 4.00 -9.80
N ASP A 109 3.07 3.14 -8.79
CA ASP A 109 4.32 2.77 -8.13
C ASP A 109 5.18 1.87 -9.02
N TRP A 110 4.56 0.89 -9.69
CA TRP A 110 5.29 0.01 -10.60
C TRP A 110 5.31 0.51 -12.04
N GLY A 111 4.52 1.52 -12.41
CA GLY A 111 4.49 2.04 -13.78
C GLY A 111 4.00 1.01 -14.80
N LEU A 112 3.33 -0.07 -14.38
CA LEU A 112 2.81 -1.12 -15.25
C LEU A 112 1.42 -0.74 -15.79
N LEU A 113 0.86 -1.55 -16.69
CA LEU A 113 -0.40 -1.27 -17.40
C LEU A 113 -0.34 -0.07 -18.36
N GLN A 114 0.83 0.30 -18.86
CA GLN A 114 0.95 1.28 -19.93
C GLN A 114 0.31 0.73 -21.21
N ARG A 115 -0.70 1.44 -21.75
CA ARG A 115 -1.47 1.01 -22.92
C ARG A 115 -0.75 1.29 -24.25
N ASN A 116 0.25 2.17 -24.21
CA ASN A 116 1.02 2.65 -25.37
C ASN A 116 2.45 2.09 -25.44
N SER A 117 2.75 1.00 -24.74
CA SER A 117 4.07 0.38 -24.77
C SER A 117 4.14 -0.77 -25.78
N LYS A 118 5.36 -1.04 -26.27
CA LYS A 118 5.69 -2.11 -27.22
C LYS A 118 5.43 -3.50 -26.62
N ASN A 119 5.40 -3.63 -25.29
CA ASN A 119 5.01 -4.82 -24.55
C ASN A 119 3.59 -4.66 -23.97
N LYS A 120 2.63 -5.50 -24.36
CA LYS A 120 1.22 -5.43 -23.88
C LYS A 120 1.14 -5.37 -22.34
N TRP A 121 0.73 -4.20 -21.81
CA TRP A 121 0.55 -3.89 -20.38
C TRP A 121 1.83 -3.84 -19.52
N LEU A 122 3.01 -3.95 -20.11
CA LEU A 122 4.30 -3.80 -19.42
C LEU A 122 5.07 -2.61 -19.99
N ARG A 123 6.00 -2.06 -19.21
CA ARG A 123 6.90 -0.99 -19.66
C ARG A 123 7.83 -1.48 -20.77
N ASP A 124 8.35 -0.53 -21.55
CA ASP A 124 9.27 -0.82 -22.66
C ASP A 124 10.64 -1.28 -22.18
N LYS A 125 11.13 -0.69 -21.08
CA LYS A 125 12.36 -1.11 -20.40
C LYS A 125 11.99 -1.89 -19.14
N LEU A 126 12.49 -3.12 -19.05
CA LEU A 126 12.32 -4.03 -17.91
C LEU A 126 13.72 -4.44 -17.46
N LEU A 127 14.02 -4.35 -16.16
CA LEU A 127 15.32 -4.77 -15.62
C LEU A 127 15.41 -6.30 -15.57
N ILE A 128 14.28 -6.97 -15.31
CA ILE A 128 14.17 -8.42 -15.32
C ILE A 128 13.73 -8.86 -16.72
N SER A 129 14.54 -9.70 -17.37
CA SER A 129 14.25 -10.23 -18.71
C SER A 129 12.96 -11.07 -18.74
N ASN A 130 12.65 -11.77 -17.64
CA ASN A 130 11.47 -12.63 -17.56
C ASN A 130 10.17 -11.85 -17.24
N LYS A 131 9.31 -11.71 -18.27
CA LYS A 131 8.01 -11.02 -18.18
C LYS A 131 7.02 -11.68 -17.20
N SER A 132 7.12 -12.99 -16.99
CA SER A 132 6.21 -13.74 -16.09
C SER A 132 6.30 -13.29 -14.64
N VAL A 133 7.47 -12.79 -14.21
CA VAL A 133 7.67 -12.28 -12.85
C VAL A 133 6.80 -11.06 -12.58
N TYR A 134 6.62 -10.17 -13.56
CA TYR A 134 5.77 -8.99 -13.44
C TYR A 134 4.29 -9.36 -13.34
N TYR A 135 3.82 -10.28 -14.19
CA TYR A 135 2.44 -10.77 -14.11
C TYR A 135 2.17 -11.51 -12.80
N GLY A 136 3.13 -12.34 -12.35
CA GLY A 136 3.07 -13.02 -11.06
C GLY A 136 2.99 -12.03 -9.89
N ALA A 137 3.78 -10.96 -9.92
CA ALA A 137 3.73 -9.91 -8.91
C ALA A 137 2.40 -9.16 -8.89
N ILE A 138 1.80 -8.88 -10.06
CA ILE A 138 0.48 -8.27 -10.18
C ILE A 138 -0.58 -9.19 -9.54
N VAL A 139 -0.62 -10.47 -9.93
CA VAL A 139 -1.58 -11.45 -9.40
C VAL A 139 -1.41 -11.60 -7.90
N LEU A 140 -0.17 -11.74 -7.43
CA LEU A 140 0.16 -11.84 -6.01
C LEU A 140 -0.34 -10.61 -5.25
N ASN A 141 -0.06 -9.39 -5.72
CA ASN A 141 -0.51 -8.17 -5.06
C ASN A 141 -2.04 -8.09 -4.95
N VAL A 142 -2.76 -8.48 -6.01
CA VAL A 142 -4.24 -8.51 -6.00
C VAL A 142 -4.75 -9.54 -5.00
N LEU A 143 -4.26 -10.78 -5.02
CA LEU A 143 -4.69 -11.85 -4.10
C LEU A 143 -4.46 -11.48 -2.63
N LEU A 144 -3.29 -10.95 -2.31
CA LEU A 144 -2.97 -10.47 -0.97
C LEU A 144 -3.86 -9.29 -0.54
N ARG A 145 -4.24 -8.41 -1.47
CA ARG A 145 -5.15 -7.30 -1.18
C ARG A 145 -6.56 -7.80 -0.88
N LEU A 146 -7.02 -8.83 -1.59
CA LEU A 146 -8.27 -9.52 -1.29
C LEU A 146 -8.21 -10.20 0.08
N ALA A 147 -7.07 -10.80 0.46
CA ALA A 147 -6.87 -11.36 1.79
C ALA A 147 -6.88 -10.28 2.90
N TRP A 148 -6.30 -9.10 2.65
CA TRP A 148 -6.44 -7.95 3.55
C TRP A 148 -7.91 -7.52 3.69
N MET A 149 -8.64 -7.42 2.58
CA MET A 149 -10.07 -7.08 2.61
C MET A 149 -10.89 -8.13 3.38
N GLN A 150 -10.58 -9.42 3.21
CA GLN A 150 -11.20 -10.52 3.92
C GLN A 150 -10.98 -10.42 5.45
N THR A 151 -9.76 -10.09 5.88
CA THR A 151 -9.44 -9.88 7.30
C THR A 151 -10.12 -8.65 7.89
N VAL A 152 -10.24 -7.58 7.10
CA VAL A 152 -11.04 -6.40 7.46
C VAL A 152 -12.51 -6.79 7.61
N MET A 153 -13.08 -7.58 6.70
CA MET A 153 -14.50 -7.96 6.74
C MET A 153 -14.82 -9.18 7.61
N ASN A 154 -13.82 -9.76 8.28
CA ASN A 154 -13.93 -10.93 9.16
C ASN A 154 -14.61 -12.14 8.49
N ILE A 155 -14.35 -12.33 7.19
CA ILE A 155 -14.90 -13.46 6.43
C ILE A 155 -13.98 -14.67 6.66
N THR A 156 -14.49 -15.71 7.31
CA THR A 156 -13.76 -16.96 7.54
C THR A 156 -13.97 -17.90 6.34
N ILE A 157 -12.98 -17.97 5.44
CA ILE A 157 -12.99 -18.91 4.29
C ILE A 157 -12.37 -20.26 4.69
N PHE A 158 -11.35 -20.24 5.54
CA PHE A 158 -10.64 -21.43 6.00
C PHE A 158 -10.90 -21.64 7.49
N SER A 159 -11.28 -22.86 7.88
CA SER A 159 -11.45 -23.28 9.27
C SER A 159 -10.10 -23.54 9.95
N LEU A 160 -9.17 -22.60 9.82
CA LEU A 160 -7.87 -22.62 10.48
C LEU A 160 -7.95 -21.89 11.82
N HIS A 161 -7.12 -22.30 12.77
CA HIS A 161 -7.05 -21.63 14.06
C HIS A 161 -6.72 -20.13 13.87
N ARG A 162 -7.45 -19.25 14.57
CA ARG A 162 -7.36 -17.79 14.39
C ARG A 162 -5.92 -17.27 14.45
N GLN A 163 -5.09 -17.81 15.34
CA GLN A 163 -3.70 -17.38 15.49
C GLN A 163 -2.85 -17.75 14.27
N THR A 164 -3.05 -18.94 13.71
CA THR A 164 -2.36 -19.39 12.48
C THR A 164 -2.73 -18.51 11.30
N MET A 165 -4.01 -18.14 11.15
CA MET A 165 -4.46 -17.21 10.10
C MET A 165 -3.80 -15.83 10.24
N VAL A 166 -3.72 -15.30 11.46
CA VAL A 166 -3.06 -14.00 11.70
C VAL A 166 -1.57 -14.07 11.36
N ALA A 167 -0.87 -15.14 11.75
CA ALA A 167 0.55 -15.32 11.45
C ALA A 167 0.81 -15.46 9.94
N LEU A 168 -0.02 -16.23 9.24
CA LEU A 168 0.07 -16.39 7.79
C LEU A 168 -0.16 -15.07 7.05
N VAL A 169 -1.23 -14.35 7.38
CA VAL A 169 -1.53 -13.05 6.76
C VAL A 169 -0.43 -12.02 7.04
N ALA A 170 0.12 -12.00 8.26
CA ALA A 170 1.23 -11.12 8.60
C ALA A 170 2.50 -11.44 7.79
N SER A 171 2.85 -12.73 7.68
CA SER A 171 4.02 -13.17 6.91
C SER A 171 3.89 -12.85 5.42
N LEU A 172 2.69 -13.08 4.88
CA LEU A 172 2.32 -12.78 3.51
C LEU A 172 2.38 -11.26 3.22
N GLU A 173 1.92 -10.42 4.15
CA GLU A 173 2.03 -8.95 4.03
C GLU A 173 3.50 -8.48 4.01
N ILE A 174 4.39 -9.10 4.77
CA ILE A 174 5.84 -8.77 4.75
C ILE A 174 6.43 -9.07 3.36
N ILE A 175 6.16 -10.25 2.81
CA ILE A 175 6.63 -10.63 1.47
C ILE A 175 6.09 -9.64 0.43
N ARG A 176 4.79 -9.31 0.50
CA ARG A 176 4.17 -8.33 -0.40
C ARG A 176 4.87 -6.98 -0.37
N ARG A 177 5.22 -6.48 0.82
CA ARG A 177 5.96 -5.22 0.99
C ARG A 177 7.36 -5.29 0.38
N GLY A 178 8.05 -6.42 0.53
CA GLY A 178 9.34 -6.65 -0.11
C GLY A 178 9.25 -6.59 -1.64
N VAL A 179 8.27 -7.32 -2.21
CA VAL A 179 8.00 -7.32 -3.65
C VAL A 179 7.64 -5.91 -4.15
N TRP A 180 6.74 -5.23 -3.45
CA TRP A 180 6.34 -3.87 -3.79
C TRP A 180 7.51 -2.89 -3.79
N ASN A 181 8.39 -2.98 -2.77
CA ASN A 181 9.56 -2.10 -2.67
C ASN A 181 10.54 -2.33 -3.83
N PHE A 182 10.78 -3.59 -4.19
CA PHE A 182 11.66 -3.94 -5.30
C PHE A 182 11.19 -3.31 -6.63
N PHE A 183 9.92 -3.54 -7.01
CA PHE A 183 9.38 -3.02 -8.28
C PHE A 183 9.23 -1.49 -8.28
N ARG A 184 8.95 -0.89 -7.12
CA ARG A 184 8.94 0.57 -6.98
C ARG A 184 10.33 1.16 -7.21
N LEU A 185 11.36 0.59 -6.61
CA LEU A 185 12.74 1.02 -6.79
C LEU A 185 13.19 0.87 -8.24
N GLU A 186 12.82 -0.24 -8.88
CA GLU A 186 13.07 -0.44 -10.31
C GLU A 186 12.39 0.65 -11.16
N ASN A 187 11.13 0.98 -10.89
CA ASN A 187 10.41 2.04 -11.60
C ASN A 187 11.06 3.41 -11.42
N GLU A 188 11.42 3.74 -10.19
CA GLU A 188 12.08 5.00 -9.88
C GLU A 188 13.46 5.09 -10.56
N HIS A 189 14.23 3.99 -10.56
CA HIS A 189 15.51 3.91 -11.25
C HIS A 189 15.36 4.13 -12.76
N LEU A 190 14.43 3.42 -13.40
CA LEU A 190 14.17 3.56 -14.83
C LEU A 190 13.69 4.98 -15.21
N ASN A 191 12.83 5.58 -14.38
CA ASN A 191 12.36 6.95 -14.59
C ASN A 191 13.48 7.99 -14.44
N ASN A 192 14.38 7.81 -13.46
CA ASN A 192 15.52 8.70 -13.25
C ASN A 192 16.59 8.56 -14.35
N VAL A 193 16.83 7.33 -14.83
CA VAL A 193 17.70 7.07 -16.00
C VAL A 193 17.09 7.68 -17.26
N GLY A 194 15.78 7.52 -17.49
CA GLY A 194 15.09 8.06 -18.66
C GLY A 194 15.04 9.60 -18.71
N LYS A 195 15.07 10.27 -17.55
CA LYS A 195 15.14 11.74 -17.44
C LYS A 195 16.58 12.27 -17.38
N TYR A 196 17.59 11.43 -17.65
CA TYR A 196 19.02 11.76 -17.56
C TYR A 196 19.48 12.28 -16.19
N ARG A 197 18.68 12.12 -15.11
CA ARG A 197 19.07 12.51 -13.75
C ARG A 197 20.11 11.58 -13.13
N ALA A 198 20.26 10.37 -13.68
CA ALA A 198 21.25 9.39 -13.23
C ALA A 198 22.62 9.52 -13.93
N PHE A 199 22.74 10.36 -14.97
CA PHE A 199 24.01 10.63 -15.66
C PHE A 199 24.48 12.05 -15.34
N LYS A 200 25.73 12.20 -14.90
CA LYS A 200 26.33 13.51 -14.58
C LYS A 200 26.62 14.34 -15.84
N SER A 201 26.63 13.72 -17.01
CA SER A 201 26.84 14.37 -18.32
C SER A 201 25.57 14.25 -19.17
N VAL A 202 24.89 15.37 -19.36
CA VAL A 202 23.83 15.52 -20.38
C VAL A 202 24.52 15.53 -21.75
N PRO A 203 24.15 14.65 -22.70
CA PRO A 203 24.69 14.75 -24.05
C PRO A 203 24.26 16.09 -24.65
N LEU A 204 25.22 16.88 -25.11
CA LEU A 204 24.94 18.17 -25.73
C LEU A 204 24.14 17.95 -27.03
N PRO A 205 23.18 18.82 -27.35
CA PRO A 205 22.32 18.68 -28.53
C PRO A 205 23.06 18.81 -29.86
N PHE A 206 24.35 19.14 -29.85
CA PHE A 206 25.19 19.24 -31.04
C PHE A 206 26.44 18.38 -30.83
N ASN A 207 26.55 17.31 -31.62
CA ASN A 207 27.88 16.82 -31.99
C ASN A 207 28.49 17.95 -32.83
N TYR A 208 29.53 18.59 -32.31
CA TYR A 208 30.49 19.21 -33.22
C TYR A 208 31.21 18.02 -33.84
N ASP A 209 30.81 17.65 -35.06
CA ASP A 209 31.71 16.91 -35.92
C ASP A 209 32.99 17.75 -35.97
N GLU A 210 34.10 17.20 -35.45
CA GLU A 210 35.43 17.78 -35.64
C GLU A 210 35.77 17.66 -37.13
N ASP A 211 35.12 18.49 -37.95
CA ASP A 211 35.59 18.85 -39.27
C ASP A 211 36.74 19.85 -39.07
N GLY A 212 37.88 19.32 -38.63
CA GLY A 212 39.12 20.05 -38.37
C GLY A 212 40.31 19.20 -38.78
N ASP A 213 40.54 19.14 -40.09
CA ASP A 213 41.85 19.41 -40.72
C ASP A 213 41.95 18.73 -42.09
N LYS A 214 41.37 19.38 -43.09
CA LYS A 214 41.88 19.35 -44.46
C LYS A 214 42.22 20.77 -44.83
N ASP A 215 43.44 21.19 -44.54
CA ASP A 215 44.12 22.30 -45.21
C ASP A 215 45.64 22.12 -45.05
N GLU A 216 46.24 21.31 -45.95
CA GLU A 216 47.50 21.50 -46.70
C GLU A 216 47.97 20.20 -47.37
#